data_AF-A0A835AI79-F1
#
_entry.id   AF-A0A835AI79-F1
#
_cell.length_a   1.000
_cell.length_b   1.000
_cell.length_c   1.000
_cell.angle_alpha   90.00
_cell.angle_beta   90.00
_cell.angle_gamma   90.00
#
_symmetry.space_group_name_H-M   'P 1'
#
loop_
_entity.id
_entity.type
_entity.pdbx_description
1 polymer ?
#
loop_
_entity_poly.entity_id
_entity_poly.type
_entity_poly.pdbx_seq_one_letter_code
_entity_poly.pdbx_strand_id
1 'polypeptide(L)'
;MAADHVAGAESMFLPFLAMFASVYLIGYFIVFRSWAPRPRAEAASCFTSLFHGTPAALLAVRAVLSRYRSAAATDLSLLAAPNNAGEEMVLDFSTAYFAVDLAHYLVFLPDEALFVAHHLATLYVLATCRHAAAAGAHALLPLVVLAEATSAAQNAWTLAGMRRRPDDPPIAAGVYAALSAPFYAAYTAARAALGPAWFVRMVRFFYVSSGGGGRVPAWAWVSWTVVIGAGILVSILWVGNLWLVYFRERKERREVKSSKQQ
;
A
#
# COMPACT_ATOMS: atom_id res chain seq x y z
N MET A 1 17.91 -39.52 -3.99
CA MET A 1 17.31 -39.50 -5.35
C MET A 1 15.90 -40.05 -5.16
N ALA A 2 14.89 -39.24 -4.90
CA ALA A 2 14.28 -38.30 -5.82
C ALA A 2 14.06 -36.93 -5.17
N ALA A 3 14.51 -35.88 -5.85
CA ALA A 3 14.04 -34.52 -5.61
C ALA A 3 12.74 -34.41 -6.40
N ASP A 4 11.61 -34.52 -5.71
CA ASP A 4 10.33 -34.05 -6.26
C ASP A 4 10.45 -32.53 -6.36
N HIS A 5 10.92 -32.07 -7.52
CA HIS A 5 10.67 -30.72 -7.99
C HIS A 5 9.15 -30.60 -8.15
N VAL A 6 8.48 -30.18 -7.07
CA VAL A 6 7.14 -29.60 -7.17
C VAL A 6 7.26 -28.51 -8.22
N ALA A 7 6.58 -28.69 -9.35
CA ALA A 7 6.48 -27.68 -10.39
C ALA A 7 6.09 -26.36 -9.72
N GLY A 8 7.04 -25.42 -9.65
CA GLY A 8 6.78 -24.11 -9.08
C GLY A 8 5.67 -23.47 -9.90
N ALA A 9 4.62 -22.98 -9.24
CA ALA A 9 3.60 -22.21 -9.93
C ALA A 9 4.30 -21.10 -10.72
N GLU A 10 4.04 -21.02 -12.03
CA GLU A 10 4.62 -19.98 -12.87
C GLU A 10 4.32 -18.61 -12.26
N SER A 11 5.33 -17.74 -12.20
CA SER A 11 5.14 -16.41 -11.64
C SER A 11 4.13 -15.64 -12.49
N MET A 12 3.16 -15.03 -11.81
CA MET A 12 2.14 -14.18 -12.44
C MET A 12 2.60 -12.73 -12.58
N PHE A 13 3.86 -12.43 -12.27
CA PHE A 13 4.41 -11.08 -12.33
C PHE A 13 4.26 -10.46 -13.72
N LEU A 14 4.69 -11.14 -14.80
CA LEU A 14 4.61 -10.58 -16.16
C LEU A 14 3.16 -10.33 -16.62
N PRO A 15 2.22 -11.27 -16.44
CA PRO A 15 0.80 -11.00 -16.68
C PRO A 15 0.26 -9.80 -15.90
N PHE A 16 0.55 -9.70 -14.60
CA PHE A 16 0.10 -8.57 -13.79
C PHE A 16 0.78 -7.26 -14.19
N LEU A 17 2.06 -7.30 -14.58
CA LEU A 17 2.79 -6.13 -15.06
C LEU A 17 2.14 -5.59 -16.33
N ALA A 18 1.84 -6.47 -17.29
CA ALA A 18 1.13 -6.10 -18.52
C ALA A 18 -0.26 -5.54 -18.24
N MET A 19 -0.99 -6.14 -17.30
CA MET A 19 -2.30 -5.66 -16.85
C MET A 19 -2.20 -4.24 -16.26
N PHE A 20 -1.32 -4.00 -15.27
CA PHE A 20 -1.18 -2.69 -14.63
C PHE A 20 -0.64 -1.63 -15.58
N ALA A 21 0.30 -1.98 -16.47
CA ALA A 21 0.75 -1.08 -17.52
C ALA A 21 -0.41 -0.69 -18.44
N SER A 22 -1.26 -1.64 -18.83
CA SER A 22 -2.45 -1.36 -19.64
C SER A 22 -3.44 -0.45 -18.92
N VAL A 23 -3.71 -0.70 -17.63
CA VAL A 23 -4.58 0.16 -16.80
C VAL A 23 -4.01 1.58 -16.72
N TYR A 24 -2.70 1.72 -16.51
CA TYR A 24 -2.03 3.03 -16.48
C TYR A 24 -2.15 3.76 -17.82
N LEU A 25 -1.87 3.08 -18.94
CA LEU A 25 -1.96 3.66 -20.28
C LEU A 25 -3.40 4.09 -20.61
N ILE A 26 -4.40 3.28 -20.26
CA ILE A 26 -5.82 3.63 -20.39
C ILE A 26 -6.15 4.87 -19.54
N GLY A 27 -5.71 4.88 -18.28
CA GLY A 27 -5.88 6.03 -17.39
C GLY A 27 -5.31 7.31 -18.00
N TYR A 28 -4.06 7.25 -18.44
CA TYR A 28 -3.32 8.40 -18.96
C TYR A 28 -3.85 8.90 -20.32
N PHE A 29 -4.03 8.01 -21.29
CA PHE A 29 -4.35 8.38 -22.68
C PHE A 29 -5.84 8.47 -22.98
N ILE A 30 -6.70 7.84 -22.18
CA ILE A 30 -8.14 7.77 -22.45
C ILE A 30 -8.92 8.50 -21.35
N VAL A 31 -8.79 8.08 -20.09
CA VAL A 31 -9.63 8.57 -18.98
C VAL A 31 -9.31 10.03 -18.65
N PHE A 32 -8.03 10.36 -18.46
CA PHE A 32 -7.58 11.70 -18.07
C PHE A 32 -6.98 12.49 -19.23
N ARG A 33 -7.29 12.12 -20.47
CA ARG A 33 -6.67 12.70 -21.68
C ARG A 33 -6.76 14.23 -21.78
N SER A 34 -7.84 14.82 -21.22
CA SER A 34 -8.10 16.25 -21.22
C SER A 34 -7.43 17.02 -20.07
N TRP A 35 -6.77 16.32 -19.15
CA TRP A 35 -6.09 16.95 -18.02
C TRP A 35 -4.71 17.46 -18.45
N ALA A 36 -4.23 18.50 -17.77
CA ALA A 36 -2.88 19.01 -17.96
C ALA A 36 -1.82 17.92 -17.67
N PRO A 37 -0.63 17.95 -18.30
CA PRO A 37 0.31 16.82 -18.28
C PRO A 37 0.64 16.26 -16.90
N ARG A 38 0.91 17.12 -15.91
CA ARG A 38 1.24 16.70 -14.54
C ARG A 38 0.03 16.14 -13.77
N PRO A 39 -1.11 16.86 -13.61
CA PRO A 39 -2.31 16.28 -13.00
C PRO A 39 -2.82 15.01 -13.70
N ARG A 40 -2.64 14.90 -15.02
CA ARG A 40 -2.96 13.70 -15.80
C ARG A 40 -2.12 12.50 -15.38
N ALA A 41 -0.81 12.72 -15.24
CA ALA A 41 0.14 11.73 -14.74
C ALA A 41 -0.29 11.25 -13.33
N GLU A 42 -0.46 12.18 -12.39
CA GLU A 42 -0.85 11.87 -11.02
C GLU A 42 -2.22 11.14 -10.96
N ALA A 43 -3.20 11.58 -11.75
CA ALA A 43 -4.51 10.93 -11.80
C ALA A 43 -4.46 9.51 -12.38
N ALA A 44 -3.61 9.27 -13.39
CA ALA A 44 -3.42 7.94 -13.97
C ALA A 44 -2.76 6.96 -12.98
N SER A 45 -1.81 7.43 -12.16
CA SER A 45 -1.25 6.65 -11.05
C SER A 45 -2.33 6.32 -10.02
N CYS A 46 -3.10 7.30 -9.54
CA CYS A 46 -4.22 7.06 -8.62
C CYS A 46 -5.25 6.08 -9.18
N PHE A 47 -5.57 6.19 -10.48
CA PHE A 47 -6.48 5.26 -11.14
C PHE A 47 -5.92 3.84 -11.18
N THR A 48 -4.64 3.67 -11.49
CA THR A 48 -3.97 2.36 -11.45
C THR A 48 -3.98 1.78 -10.04
N SER A 49 -3.73 2.62 -9.02
CA SER A 49 -3.78 2.26 -7.60
C SER A 49 -5.17 1.75 -7.18
N LEU A 50 -6.27 2.27 -7.74
CA LEU A 50 -7.62 1.74 -7.48
C LEU A 50 -7.81 0.29 -7.95
N PHE A 51 -7.14 -0.11 -9.04
CA PHE A 51 -7.14 -1.50 -9.53
C PHE A 51 -6.18 -2.40 -8.75
N HIS A 52 -5.30 -1.83 -7.94
CA HIS A 52 -4.39 -2.58 -7.08
C HIS A 52 -4.92 -2.69 -5.65
N GLY A 53 -5.15 -1.57 -4.95
CA GLY A 53 -5.27 -1.55 -3.49
C GLY A 53 -6.37 -2.46 -2.95
N THR A 54 -7.63 -2.22 -3.33
CA THR A 54 -8.74 -3.06 -2.83
C THR A 54 -8.57 -4.53 -3.23
N PRO A 55 -8.25 -4.88 -4.50
CA PRO A 55 -7.94 -6.26 -4.86
C PRO A 55 -6.77 -6.86 -4.07
N ALA A 56 -5.67 -6.13 -3.85
CA ALA A 56 -4.51 -6.58 -3.10
C ALA A 56 -4.89 -6.88 -1.64
N ALA A 57 -5.66 -6.00 -1.00
CA ALA A 57 -6.17 -6.21 0.35
C ALA A 57 -7.00 -7.50 0.44
N LEU A 58 -7.93 -7.71 -0.50
CA LEU A 58 -8.79 -8.89 -0.52
C LEU A 58 -8.01 -10.19 -0.78
N LEU A 59 -7.08 -10.17 -1.74
CA LEU A 59 -6.21 -11.30 -2.04
C LEU A 59 -5.32 -11.64 -0.84
N ALA A 60 -4.75 -10.63 -0.18
CA ALA A 60 -3.92 -10.80 1.02
C ALA A 60 -4.73 -11.34 2.21
N VAL A 61 -5.94 -10.81 2.46
CA VAL A 61 -6.86 -11.36 3.48
C VAL A 61 -7.15 -12.83 3.19
N ARG A 62 -7.50 -13.16 1.94
CA ARG A 62 -7.77 -14.54 1.53
C ARG A 62 -6.57 -15.45 1.77
N ALA A 63 -5.38 -15.02 1.37
CA ALA A 63 -4.13 -15.77 1.57
C ALA A 63 -3.86 -16.02 3.06
N VAL A 64 -3.91 -14.98 3.89
CA VAL A 64 -3.69 -15.07 5.34
C VAL A 64 -4.72 -15.98 6.00
N LEU A 65 -6.02 -15.78 5.75
CA LEU A 65 -7.09 -16.58 6.35
C LEU A 65 -7.06 -18.04 5.90
N SER A 66 -6.76 -18.30 4.62
CA SER A 66 -6.63 -19.68 4.12
C SER A 66 -5.50 -20.43 4.82
N ARG A 67 -4.36 -19.75 5.07
CA ARG A 67 -3.21 -20.34 5.75
C ARG A 67 -3.50 -20.64 7.21
N TYR A 68 -4.21 -19.75 7.91
CA TYR A 68 -4.67 -20.03 9.28
C TYR A 68 -5.66 -21.19 9.36
N ARG A 69 -6.53 -21.38 8.35
CA ARG A 69 -7.47 -22.52 8.33
C ARG A 69 -6.78 -23.85 8.05
N SER A 70 -5.74 -23.86 7.23
CA SER A 70 -4.97 -25.06 6.90
C SER A 70 -3.95 -25.45 7.97
N ALA A 71 -3.46 -24.49 8.76
CA ALA A 71 -2.58 -24.75 9.89
C ALA A 71 -3.41 -25.20 11.10
N ALA A 72 -3.13 -26.38 11.64
CA ALA A 72 -3.83 -26.94 12.81
C ALA A 72 -3.63 -26.14 14.12
N ALA A 73 -2.87 -25.04 14.11
CA ALA A 73 -2.69 -24.12 15.23
C ALA A 73 -2.35 -22.70 14.74
N THR A 74 -2.65 -21.70 15.58
CA THR A 74 -2.14 -20.31 15.50
C THR A 74 -0.64 -20.26 15.82
N ASP A 75 0.14 -21.08 15.13
CA ASP A 75 1.58 -21.16 15.32
C ASP A 75 2.24 -19.92 14.69
N LEU A 76 2.92 -19.15 15.53
CA LEU A 76 3.75 -18.02 15.12
C LEU A 76 4.85 -18.44 14.14
N SER A 77 5.22 -19.72 14.08
CA SER A 77 6.14 -20.26 13.09
C SER A 77 5.71 -20.00 11.64
N LEU A 78 4.40 -19.78 11.40
CA LEU A 78 3.87 -19.39 10.08
C LEU A 78 4.49 -18.11 9.55
N LEU A 79 4.93 -17.20 10.43
CA LEU A 79 5.57 -15.92 10.05
C LEU A 79 6.92 -16.10 9.33
N ALA A 80 7.56 -17.26 9.43
CA ALA A 80 8.79 -17.59 8.71
C ALA A 80 8.63 -18.82 7.81
N ALA A 81 7.40 -19.31 7.63
CA ALA A 81 7.15 -20.48 6.81
C ALA A 81 7.33 -20.15 5.31
N PRO A 82 7.63 -21.16 4.47
CA PRO A 82 7.71 -20.98 3.03
C PRO A 82 6.43 -20.39 2.46
N ASN A 83 6.57 -19.50 1.48
CA ASN A 83 5.44 -18.86 0.82
C ASN A 83 4.61 -19.93 0.11
N ASN A 84 3.29 -19.89 0.26
CA ASN A 84 2.38 -20.73 -0.54
C ASN A 84 1.94 -20.00 -1.82
N ALA A 85 1.30 -20.73 -2.73
CA ALA A 85 0.84 -20.18 -4.00
C ALA A 85 -0.09 -18.95 -3.86
N GLY A 86 -0.92 -18.90 -2.82
CA GLY A 86 -1.80 -17.76 -2.55
C GLY A 86 -1.02 -16.51 -2.13
N GLU A 87 0.02 -16.69 -1.31
CA GLU A 87 0.92 -15.62 -0.88
C GLU A 87 1.81 -15.14 -2.02
N GLU A 88 2.37 -16.06 -2.82
CA GLU A 88 3.16 -15.73 -4.00
C GLU A 88 2.35 -14.94 -5.03
N MET A 89 1.08 -15.31 -5.25
CA MET A 89 0.18 -14.56 -6.13
C MET A 89 -0.02 -13.11 -5.66
N VAL A 90 -0.19 -12.88 -4.35
CA VAL A 90 -0.34 -11.53 -3.78
C VAL A 90 0.95 -10.72 -3.95
N LEU A 91 2.10 -11.36 -3.72
CA LEU A 91 3.41 -10.75 -3.89
C LEU A 91 3.65 -10.38 -5.36
N ASP A 92 3.38 -11.29 -6.31
CA ASP A 92 3.52 -11.02 -7.75
C ASP A 92 2.59 -9.89 -8.19
N PHE A 93 1.32 -9.91 -7.75
CA PHE A 93 0.33 -8.88 -8.04
C PHE A 93 0.78 -7.49 -7.56
N SER A 94 1.23 -7.41 -6.31
CA SER A 94 1.62 -6.13 -5.73
C SER A 94 2.97 -5.64 -6.26
N THR A 95 3.94 -6.55 -6.44
CA THR A 95 5.25 -6.22 -7.04
C THR A 95 5.07 -5.66 -8.45
N ALA A 96 4.18 -6.24 -9.26
CA ALA A 96 3.87 -5.75 -10.60
C ALA A 96 3.28 -4.32 -10.58
N TYR A 97 2.32 -4.06 -9.68
CA TYR A 97 1.77 -2.71 -9.51
C TYR A 97 2.86 -1.71 -9.11
N PHE A 98 3.60 -1.98 -8.04
CA PHE A 98 4.63 -1.07 -7.54
C PHE A 98 5.74 -0.84 -8.57
N ALA A 99 6.04 -1.81 -9.44
CA ALA A 99 7.00 -1.63 -10.54
C ALA A 99 6.49 -0.64 -11.61
N VAL A 100 5.22 -0.78 -12.04
CA VAL A 100 4.60 0.16 -13.00
C VAL A 100 4.52 1.55 -12.41
N ASP A 101 4.07 1.67 -11.16
CA ASP A 101 3.85 2.96 -10.53
C ASP A 101 5.19 3.66 -10.17
N LEU A 102 6.22 2.89 -9.77
CA LEU A 102 7.57 3.44 -9.61
C LEU A 102 8.13 3.96 -10.93
N ALA A 103 7.98 3.21 -12.03
CA ALA A 103 8.40 3.67 -13.36
C ALA A 103 7.68 4.95 -13.75
N HIS A 104 6.39 5.07 -13.43
CA HIS A 104 5.63 6.30 -13.59
C HIS A 104 6.25 7.47 -12.82
N TYR A 105 6.50 7.31 -11.51
CA TYR A 105 7.09 8.40 -10.71
C TYR A 105 8.46 8.82 -11.22
N LEU A 106 9.32 7.86 -11.58
CA LEU A 106 10.66 8.16 -12.10
C LEU A 106 10.64 8.93 -13.42
N VAL A 107 9.63 8.71 -14.27
CA VAL A 107 9.54 9.34 -15.59
C VAL A 107 8.77 10.67 -15.55
N PHE A 108 7.65 10.74 -14.83
CA PHE A 108 6.71 11.86 -14.91
C PHE A 108 6.72 12.75 -13.68
N LEU A 109 7.11 12.25 -12.51
CA LEU A 109 7.01 12.93 -11.22
C LEU A 109 8.28 12.71 -10.34
N PRO A 110 9.51 12.90 -10.88
CA PRO A 110 10.74 12.56 -10.14
C PRO A 110 10.94 13.42 -8.89
N ASP A 111 10.33 14.60 -8.84
CA ASP A 111 10.38 15.51 -7.69
C ASP A 111 9.56 15.01 -6.49
N GLU A 112 8.67 14.02 -6.69
CA GLU A 112 7.85 13.41 -5.63
C GLU A 112 8.66 12.36 -4.85
N ALA A 113 9.80 12.79 -4.27
CA ALA A 113 10.81 11.92 -3.68
C ALA A 113 10.27 10.98 -2.59
N LEU A 114 9.29 11.43 -1.79
CA LEU A 114 8.67 10.58 -0.77
C LEU A 114 7.87 9.43 -1.39
N PHE A 115 7.16 9.69 -2.49
CA PHE A 115 6.40 8.66 -3.20
C PHE A 115 7.35 7.69 -3.91
N VAL A 116 8.40 8.19 -4.58
CA VAL A 116 9.45 7.35 -5.18
C VAL A 116 10.08 6.44 -4.12
N ALA A 117 10.51 7.01 -2.99
CA ALA A 117 11.13 6.25 -1.91
C ALA A 117 10.17 5.22 -1.30
N HIS A 118 8.89 5.58 -1.12
CA HIS A 118 7.87 4.66 -0.63
C HIS A 118 7.64 3.48 -1.58
N HIS A 119 7.53 3.73 -2.89
CA HIS A 119 7.32 2.68 -3.89
C HIS A 119 8.53 1.77 -3.99
N LEU A 120 9.74 2.34 -3.98
CA LEU A 120 10.98 1.57 -3.97
C LEU A 120 11.10 0.68 -2.72
N ALA A 121 10.79 1.23 -1.53
CA ALA A 121 10.79 0.51 -0.27
C ALA A 121 9.80 -0.67 -0.28
N THR A 122 8.57 -0.43 -0.72
CA THR A 122 7.55 -1.48 -0.79
C THR A 122 7.93 -2.55 -1.81
N LEU A 123 8.39 -2.13 -3.00
CA LEU A 123 8.88 -3.05 -4.04
C LEU A 123 10.04 -3.91 -3.53
N TYR A 124 11.00 -3.32 -2.82
CA TYR A 124 12.11 -4.03 -2.20
C TYR A 124 11.63 -5.14 -1.25
N VAL A 125 10.74 -4.80 -0.31
CA VAL A 125 10.23 -5.76 0.68
C VAL A 125 9.47 -6.91 0.00
N LEU A 126 8.58 -6.60 -0.94
CA LEU A 126 7.76 -7.61 -1.61
C LEU A 126 8.60 -8.52 -2.52
N ALA A 127 9.49 -7.94 -3.35
CA ALA A 127 10.32 -8.69 -4.28
C ALA A 127 11.34 -9.58 -3.55
N THR A 128 11.97 -9.07 -2.49
CA THR A 128 12.90 -9.88 -1.69
C THR A 128 12.18 -10.99 -0.92
N CYS A 129 10.97 -10.75 -0.41
CA CYS A 129 10.16 -11.82 0.18
C CYS A 129 9.79 -12.89 -0.85
N ARG A 130 9.42 -12.49 -2.07
CA ARG A 130 9.00 -13.38 -3.16
C ARG A 130 10.14 -14.23 -3.72
N HIS A 131 11.27 -13.61 -4.03
CA HIS A 131 12.31 -14.21 -4.87
C HIS A 131 13.60 -14.54 -4.12
N ALA A 132 13.97 -13.76 -3.10
CA ALA A 132 15.23 -13.95 -2.39
C ALA A 132 15.07 -14.81 -1.14
N ALA A 133 14.03 -14.54 -0.33
CA ALA A 133 13.72 -15.33 0.86
C ALA A 133 12.82 -16.52 0.55
N ALA A 134 11.88 -16.38 -0.39
CA ALA A 134 10.81 -17.36 -0.69
C ALA A 134 10.03 -17.84 0.55
N ALA A 135 10.05 -17.03 1.61
CA ALA A 135 9.48 -17.32 2.91
C ALA A 135 9.11 -16.01 3.61
N GLY A 136 8.23 -16.12 4.60
CA GLY A 136 7.84 -15.01 5.46
C GLY A 136 6.78 -14.07 4.90
N ALA A 137 6.15 -14.39 3.77
CA ALA A 137 5.03 -13.61 3.25
C ALA A 137 3.91 -13.46 4.28
N HIS A 138 3.64 -14.52 5.06
CA HIS A 138 2.63 -14.48 6.11
C HIS A 138 2.87 -13.40 7.19
N ALA A 139 4.11 -12.98 7.38
CA ALA A 139 4.45 -11.87 8.27
C ALA A 139 4.14 -10.50 7.64
N LEU A 140 4.30 -10.39 6.32
CA LEU A 140 4.19 -9.13 5.57
C LEU A 140 2.77 -8.85 5.09
N LEU A 141 2.02 -9.88 4.67
CA LEU A 141 0.69 -9.70 4.07
C LEU A 141 -0.34 -9.02 4.99
N PRO A 142 -0.36 -9.23 6.32
CA PRO A 142 -1.24 -8.44 7.19
C PRO A 142 -0.92 -6.94 7.16
N LEU A 143 0.35 -6.55 6.99
CA LEU A 143 0.71 -5.14 6.78
C LEU A 143 0.23 -4.64 5.41
N VAL A 144 0.26 -5.48 4.37
CA VAL A 144 -0.33 -5.15 3.05
C VAL A 144 -1.84 -4.94 3.17
N VAL A 145 -2.55 -5.79 3.91
CA VAL A 145 -3.99 -5.62 4.18
C VAL A 145 -4.25 -4.28 4.84
N LEU A 146 -3.55 -3.99 5.94
CA LEU A 146 -3.71 -2.71 6.65
C LEU A 146 -3.30 -1.52 5.77
N ALA A 147 -2.34 -1.74 4.89
CA ALA A 147 -1.86 -0.71 3.99
C ALA A 147 -2.92 -0.31 2.98
N GLU A 148 -3.53 -1.31 2.34
CA GLU A 148 -4.42 -1.13 1.22
C GLU A 148 -5.89 -1.00 1.61
N ALA A 149 -6.25 -1.31 2.87
CA ALA A 149 -7.63 -1.19 3.38
C ALA A 149 -8.25 0.21 3.21
N THR A 150 -7.41 1.25 3.11
CA THR A 150 -7.85 2.64 2.91
C THR A 150 -7.60 3.15 1.49
N SER A 151 -7.04 2.33 0.60
CA SER A 151 -6.54 2.74 -0.72
C SER A 151 -7.64 3.32 -1.61
N ALA A 152 -8.83 2.71 -1.65
CA ALA A 152 -9.95 3.25 -2.41
C ALA A 152 -10.37 4.64 -1.94
N ALA A 153 -10.50 4.83 -0.62
CA ALA A 153 -10.85 6.13 -0.05
C ALA A 153 -9.73 7.16 -0.27
N GLN A 154 -8.47 6.76 -0.10
CA GLN A 154 -7.30 7.61 -0.32
C GLN A 154 -7.22 8.09 -1.78
N ASN A 155 -7.34 7.18 -2.75
CA ASN A 155 -7.26 7.53 -4.17
C ASN A 155 -8.45 8.37 -4.62
N ALA A 156 -9.68 8.05 -4.18
CA ALA A 156 -10.84 8.89 -4.46
C ALA A 156 -10.72 10.29 -3.83
N TRP A 157 -10.25 10.37 -2.59
CA TRP A 157 -9.96 11.64 -1.91
C TRP A 157 -8.87 12.44 -2.64
N THR A 158 -7.83 11.78 -3.13
CA THR A 158 -6.71 12.42 -3.85
C THR A 158 -7.18 12.97 -5.20
N LEU A 159 -7.89 12.17 -6.00
CA LEU A 159 -8.49 12.60 -7.28
C LEU A 159 -9.46 13.77 -7.10
N ALA A 160 -10.34 13.70 -6.09
CA ALA A 160 -11.24 14.78 -5.73
C ALA A 160 -10.46 16.05 -5.30
N GLY A 161 -9.34 15.87 -4.61
CA GLY A 161 -8.44 16.94 -4.19
C GLY A 161 -7.76 17.67 -5.35
N MET A 162 -7.44 16.98 -6.45
CA MET A 162 -6.90 17.59 -7.67
C MET A 162 -7.92 18.49 -8.38
N ARG A 163 -9.22 18.22 -8.19
CA ARG A 163 -10.34 18.86 -8.89
C ARG A 163 -11.27 19.65 -7.96
N ARG A 164 -10.74 20.24 -6.88
CA ARG A 164 -11.54 21.03 -5.93
C ARG A 164 -11.41 22.55 -6.10
N ARG A 165 -10.91 23.03 -7.25
CA ARG A 165 -10.76 24.47 -7.52
C ARG A 165 -12.12 25.12 -7.79
N PRO A 166 -12.26 26.46 -7.70
CA PRO A 166 -13.52 27.15 -7.93
C PRO A 166 -14.17 26.84 -9.30
N ASP A 167 -13.36 26.60 -10.33
CA ASP A 167 -13.80 26.30 -11.69
C ASP A 167 -14.09 24.81 -11.93
N ASP A 168 -13.84 23.95 -10.93
CA ASP A 168 -14.04 22.51 -11.04
C ASP A 168 -15.47 22.09 -10.64
N PRO A 169 -15.91 20.87 -11.03
CA PRO A 169 -17.23 20.37 -10.67
C PRO A 169 -17.48 20.38 -9.14
N PRO A 170 -18.61 20.94 -8.66
CA PRO A 170 -18.93 21.01 -7.22
C PRO A 170 -18.91 19.66 -6.51
N ILE A 171 -19.19 18.58 -7.25
CA ILE A 171 -19.15 17.21 -6.75
C ILE A 171 -17.77 16.81 -6.22
N ALA A 172 -16.67 17.27 -6.84
CA ALA A 172 -15.32 16.92 -6.41
C ALA A 172 -15.00 17.53 -5.04
N ALA A 173 -15.37 18.80 -4.81
CA ALA A 173 -15.25 19.41 -3.49
C ALA A 173 -16.13 18.68 -2.44
N GLY A 174 -17.33 18.25 -2.83
CA GLY A 174 -18.22 17.46 -1.97
C GLY A 174 -17.62 16.10 -1.58
N VAL A 175 -17.09 15.34 -2.54
CA VAL A 175 -16.42 14.05 -2.30
C VAL A 175 -15.20 14.23 -1.41
N TYR A 176 -14.34 15.22 -1.71
CA TYR A 176 -13.17 15.52 -0.89
C TYR A 176 -13.55 15.79 0.58
N ALA A 177 -14.55 16.64 0.80
CA ALA A 177 -15.02 16.98 2.14
C ALA A 177 -15.65 15.78 2.86
N ALA A 178 -16.47 14.99 2.16
CA ALA A 178 -17.13 13.81 2.71
C ALA A 178 -16.13 12.71 3.09
N LEU A 179 -15.08 12.51 2.30
CA LEU A 179 -14.08 11.47 2.55
C LEU A 179 -13.02 11.88 3.58
N SER A 180 -12.67 13.17 3.69
CA SER A 180 -11.51 13.61 4.50
C SER A 180 -11.48 13.02 5.91
N ALA A 181 -12.49 13.30 6.75
CA ALA A 181 -12.47 12.83 8.13
C ALA A 181 -12.59 11.29 8.28
N PRO A 182 -13.52 10.60 7.59
CA PRO A 182 -13.58 9.14 7.61
C PRO A 182 -12.27 8.48 7.16
N PHE A 183 -11.68 8.99 6.08
CA PHE A 183 -10.40 8.53 5.57
C PHE A 183 -9.28 8.71 6.61
N TYR A 184 -9.12 9.90 7.17
CA TYR A 184 -8.06 10.14 8.15
C TYR A 184 -8.22 9.25 9.39
N ALA A 185 -9.45 9.03 9.86
CA ALA A 185 -9.72 8.16 10.99
C ALA A 185 -9.36 6.70 10.69
N ALA A 186 -9.82 6.17 9.55
CA ALA A 186 -9.50 4.81 9.13
C ALA A 186 -8.00 4.62 8.88
N TYR A 187 -7.36 5.59 8.24
CA TYR A 187 -5.91 5.58 7.97
C TYR A 187 -5.12 5.63 9.28
N THR A 188 -5.53 6.45 10.24
CA THR A 188 -4.92 6.51 11.58
C THR A 188 -5.05 5.16 12.29
N ALA A 189 -6.24 4.54 12.28
CA ALA A 189 -6.43 3.23 12.90
C ALA A 189 -5.53 2.16 12.25
N ALA A 190 -5.49 2.11 10.93
CA ALA A 190 -4.68 1.12 10.21
C ALA A 190 -3.17 1.35 10.35
N ARG A 191 -2.70 2.59 10.22
CA ARG A 191 -1.26 2.92 10.10
C ARG A 191 -0.60 3.35 11.40
N ALA A 192 -1.35 3.90 12.34
CA ALA A 192 -0.83 4.40 13.62
C ALA A 192 -1.18 3.50 14.82
N ALA A 193 -2.10 2.55 14.67
CA ALA A 193 -2.44 1.58 15.72
C ALA A 193 -2.21 0.12 15.29
N LEU A 194 -2.99 -0.38 14.33
CA LEU A 194 -2.96 -1.79 13.96
C LEU A 194 -1.64 -2.21 13.29
N GLY A 195 -1.12 -1.37 12.39
CA GLY A 195 0.15 -1.59 11.69
C GLY A 195 1.33 -1.70 12.68
N PRO A 196 1.56 -0.70 13.56
CA PRO A 196 2.58 -0.76 14.59
C PRO A 196 2.43 -1.97 15.52
N ALA A 197 1.21 -2.31 15.94
CA ALA A 197 0.96 -3.46 16.81
C ALA A 197 1.38 -4.78 16.13
N TRP A 198 1.00 -4.98 14.86
CA TRP A 198 1.42 -6.14 14.09
C TRP A 198 2.93 -6.14 13.82
N PHE A 199 3.50 -4.98 13.47
CA PHE A 199 4.93 -4.82 13.23
C PHE A 199 5.77 -5.24 14.44
N VAL A 200 5.42 -4.78 15.65
CA VAL A 200 6.10 -5.19 16.88
C VAL A 200 6.01 -6.70 17.09
N ARG A 201 4.85 -7.31 16.85
CA ARG A 201 4.67 -8.77 16.94
C ARG A 201 5.58 -9.51 15.96
N MET A 202 5.62 -9.07 14.70
CA MET A 202 6.49 -9.61 13.65
C MET A 202 7.97 -9.53 14.03
N VAL A 203 8.44 -8.33 14.41
CA VAL A 203 9.85 -8.09 14.77
C VAL A 203 10.26 -8.92 15.98
N ARG A 204 9.42 -8.95 17.02
CA ARG A 204 9.67 -9.77 18.21
C ARG A 204 9.83 -11.25 17.83
N PHE A 205 8.97 -11.77 16.96
CA PHE A 205 9.09 -13.14 16.49
C PHE A 205 10.41 -13.37 15.76
N PHE A 206 10.77 -12.56 14.76
CA PHE A 206 12.00 -12.75 14.01
C PHE A 206 13.25 -12.65 14.88
N TYR A 207 13.26 -11.75 15.86
CA TYR A 207 14.38 -11.59 16.78
C TYR A 207 14.54 -12.81 17.70
N VAL A 208 13.46 -13.25 18.36
CA VAL A 208 13.50 -14.38 19.31
C VAL A 208 13.76 -15.71 18.60
N SER A 209 13.22 -15.89 17.40
CA SER A 209 13.35 -17.13 16.63
C SER A 209 14.55 -17.15 15.67
N SER A 210 15.35 -16.08 15.60
CA SER A 210 16.41 -15.92 14.61
C SER A 210 15.91 -16.14 13.18
N GLY A 211 14.86 -15.42 12.77
CA GLY A 211 14.26 -15.57 11.44
C GLY A 211 13.49 -16.88 11.24
N GLY A 212 12.94 -17.45 12.31
CA GLY A 212 12.26 -18.75 12.29
C GLY A 212 13.21 -19.94 12.13
N GLY A 213 14.36 -19.88 12.81
CA GLY A 213 15.45 -20.87 12.71
C GLY A 213 16.27 -20.71 11.44
N GLY A 214 16.46 -19.46 10.97
CA GLY A 214 17.20 -19.15 9.74
C GLY A 214 16.41 -19.35 8.44
N ARG A 215 15.12 -19.71 8.51
CA ARG A 215 14.26 -19.87 7.31
C ARG A 215 14.09 -18.57 6.53
N VAL A 216 13.95 -17.46 7.24
CA VAL A 216 14.09 -16.12 6.65
C VAL A 216 15.52 -15.65 6.93
N PRO A 217 16.34 -15.37 5.90
CA PRO A 217 17.72 -14.94 6.08
C PRO A 217 17.83 -13.68 6.94
N ALA A 218 18.89 -13.60 7.75
CA ALA A 218 19.11 -12.49 8.68
C ALA A 218 19.11 -11.12 7.99
N TRP A 219 19.80 -11.00 6.86
CA TRP A 219 19.85 -9.76 6.10
C TRP A 219 18.45 -9.30 5.66
N ALA A 220 17.55 -10.23 5.34
CA ALA A 220 16.22 -9.94 4.82
C ALA A 220 15.29 -9.44 5.93
N TRP A 221 15.11 -10.19 7.02
CA TRP A 221 14.19 -9.74 8.07
C TRP A 221 14.70 -8.51 8.82
N VAL A 222 16.02 -8.33 8.94
CA VAL A 222 16.61 -7.11 9.51
C VAL A 222 16.33 -5.92 8.61
N SER A 223 16.59 -6.03 7.30
CA SER A 223 16.33 -4.91 6.38
C SER A 223 14.84 -4.60 6.26
N TRP A 224 13.96 -5.61 6.21
CA TRP A 224 12.51 -5.42 6.21
C TRP A 224 12.06 -4.68 7.46
N THR A 225 12.61 -5.04 8.63
CA THR A 225 12.30 -4.35 9.89
C THR A 225 12.59 -2.85 9.79
N VAL A 226 13.77 -2.48 9.28
CA VAL A 226 14.15 -1.07 9.12
C VAL A 226 13.25 -0.35 8.12
N VAL A 227 13.05 -0.93 6.94
CA VAL A 227 12.28 -0.33 5.84
C VAL A 227 10.81 -0.15 6.23
N ILE A 228 10.19 -1.18 6.79
CA ILE A 228 8.79 -1.15 7.23
C ILE A 228 8.62 -0.17 8.40
N GLY A 229 9.54 -0.19 9.37
CA GLY A 229 9.50 0.73 10.52
C GLY A 229 9.56 2.20 10.09
N ALA A 230 10.45 2.53 9.15
CA ALA A 230 10.53 3.87 8.58
C ALA A 230 9.24 4.25 7.83
N GLY A 231 8.69 3.33 7.03
CA GLY A 231 7.44 3.55 6.30
C GLY A 231 6.24 3.81 7.24
N ILE A 232 6.14 3.08 8.35
CA ILE A 232 5.13 3.30 9.39
C ILE A 232 5.30 4.69 10.01
N LEU A 233 6.52 5.07 10.41
CA LEU A 233 6.78 6.37 11.02
C LEU A 233 6.39 7.53 10.09
N VAL A 234 6.81 7.47 8.83
CA VAL A 234 6.46 8.49 7.82
C VAL A 234 4.94 8.55 7.60
N SER A 235 4.26 7.40 7.58
CA SER A 235 2.80 7.34 7.45
C SER A 235 2.08 8.01 8.63
N ILE A 236 2.58 7.84 9.86
CA ILE A 236 2.05 8.49 11.06
C ILE A 236 2.23 10.02 10.98
N LEU A 237 3.42 10.48 10.58
CA LEU A 237 3.69 11.91 10.42
C LEU A 237 2.79 12.53 9.33
N TRP A 238 2.61 11.82 8.22
CA TRP A 238 1.78 12.27 7.11
C TRP A 238 0.31 12.44 7.52
N VAL A 239 -0.29 11.42 8.16
CA VAL A 239 -1.69 11.53 8.61
C VAL A 239 -1.85 12.54 9.75
N GLY A 240 -0.84 12.69 10.61
CA GLY A 240 -0.80 13.75 11.62
C GLY A 240 -0.87 15.14 10.99
N ASN A 241 -0.09 15.38 9.93
CA ASN A 241 -0.16 16.64 9.18
C ASN A 241 -1.54 16.86 8.54
N LEU A 242 -2.17 15.83 7.99
CA LEU A 242 -3.53 15.94 7.43
C LEU A 242 -4.56 16.34 8.49
N TRP A 243 -4.49 15.76 9.69
CA TRP A 243 -5.34 16.16 10.80
C TRP A 243 -5.11 17.61 11.21
N LEU A 244 -3.85 18.04 11.32
CA LEU A 244 -3.51 19.43 11.65
C LEU A 244 -4.11 20.42 10.65
N VAL A 245 -3.92 20.16 9.34
CA VAL A 245 -4.49 20.99 8.27
C VAL A 245 -6.01 21.02 8.36
N TYR A 246 -6.64 19.86 8.55
CA TYR A 246 -8.10 19.74 8.64
C TYR A 246 -8.71 20.53 9.80
N PHE A 247 -8.12 20.44 10.99
CA PHE A 247 -8.60 21.19 12.15
C PHE A 247 -8.33 22.68 12.03
N ARG A 248 -7.19 23.09 11.44
CA ARG A 248 -6.89 24.50 11.16
C ARG A 248 -7.93 25.11 10.23
N GLU A 249 -8.22 24.48 9.09
CA GLU A 249 -9.22 25.00 8.14
C GLU A 249 -10.63 25.08 8.78
N ARG A 250 -11.00 24.13 9.64
CA ARG A 250 -12.27 24.19 10.34
C ARG A 250 -12.34 25.33 11.35
N LYS A 251 -11.25 25.64 12.02
CA LYS A 251 -11.16 26.78 12.95
C LYS A 251 -11.35 28.10 12.20
N GLU A 252 -10.59 28.31 11.12
CA GLU A 252 -10.67 29.51 10.28
C GLU A 252 -12.09 29.72 9.71
N ARG A 253 -12.73 28.65 9.21
CA ARG A 253 -14.12 28.72 8.70
C ARG A 253 -15.13 29.08 9.79
N ARG A 254 -14.90 28.72 11.06
CA ARG A 254 -15.78 29.10 12.18
C ARG A 254 -15.60 30.58 12.54
N GLU A 255 -14.36 31.06 12.55
CA GLU A 255 -14.04 32.47 12.82
C GLU A 255 -14.65 33.40 11.76
N VAL A 256 -14.52 33.06 10.47
CA VAL A 256 -15.14 33.83 9.37
C VAL A 256 -16.67 33.82 9.44
N LYS A 257 -17.29 32.72 9.88
CA LYS A 257 -18.74 32.67 10.08
C LYS A 257 -19.18 33.55 11.24
N SER A 258 -18.43 33.54 12.34
CA SER A 258 -18.68 34.39 13.51
C SER A 258 -18.57 35.87 13.17
N SER A 259 -17.57 36.27 12.37
CA SER A 259 -17.36 37.67 11.97
C SER A 259 -18.38 38.20 10.96
N LYS A 260 -19.09 37.32 10.25
CA LYS A 260 -20.18 37.70 9.33
C LYS A 260 -21.55 37.80 10.02
N GLN A 261 -21.65 37.36 11.26
CA GLN A 261 -22.89 37.40 12.06
C GLN A 261 -22.91 38.57 13.07
N GLN A 262 -21.80 39.31 13.18
CA GLN A 262 -21.68 40.56 13.93
C GLN A 262 -21.82 41.74 12.97
#